data_AF-A0ABC8D9T3-F1
#
_entry.id   AF-A0ABC8D9T3-F1
#
_cell.length_a   1.000
_cell.length_b   1.000
_cell.length_c   1.000
_cell.angle_alpha   90.00
_cell.angle_beta   90.00
_cell.angle_gamma   90.00
#
_symmetry.space_group_name_H-M   'P 1'
#
loop_
_entity.id
_entity.type
_entity.pdbx_description
1 polymer ?
#
loop_
_entity_poly.entity_id
_entity_poly.type
_entity_poly.pdbx_seq_one_letter_code
_entity_poly.pdbx_strand_id
1 'polypeptide(L)' 'MPKFWSYPEGLKVIINENAKNACPHHVGREGKIIELLHSATYDYAVSDETGDITFFKEYELNPVKGG' A
#
# COMPACT_ATOMS: atom_id res chain seq x y z
N MET A 1 9.71 -14.62 13.37
CA MET A 1 10.25 -14.66 11.99
C MET A 1 10.50 -13.22 11.56
N PRO A 2 11.63 -12.92 10.90
CA PRO A 2 11.82 -11.59 10.32
C PRO A 2 10.71 -11.34 9.30
N LYS A 3 10.06 -10.18 9.38
CA LYS A 3 9.08 -9.75 8.39
C LYS A 3 9.82 -9.38 7.12
N PHE A 4 9.50 -10.05 6.02
CA PHE A 4 10.03 -9.72 4.70
C PHE A 4 8.97 -8.94 3.94
N TRP A 5 9.32 -7.74 3.50
CA TRP A 5 8.50 -6.92 2.63
C TRP A 5 8.89 -7.19 1.18
N SER A 6 7.92 -7.53 0.33
CA SER A 6 8.17 -7.73 -1.10
C SER A 6 8.33 -6.40 -1.84
N TYR A 7 7.76 -5.32 -1.32
CA TYR A 7 7.78 -4.00 -1.95
C TYR A 7 8.71 -3.03 -1.22
N PRO A 8 9.61 -2.33 -1.94
CA PRO A 8 10.48 -1.32 -1.33
C PRO A 8 9.74 0.00 -1.08
N GLU A 9 10.30 0.81 -0.17
CA GLU A 9 9.91 2.20 -0.02
C GLU A 9 10.10 2.96 -1.34
N GLY A 10 9.18 3.88 -1.61
CA GLY A 10 9.14 4.67 -2.81
C GLY A 10 8.49 4.02 -4.02
N LEU A 11 8.11 2.74 -3.94
CA LEU A 11 7.37 2.06 -5.00
C LEU A 11 5.98 2.69 -5.17
N LYS A 12 5.62 2.97 -6.42
CA LYS A 12 4.26 3.35 -6.79
C LYS A 12 3.37 2.12 -6.85
N VAL A 13 2.19 2.22 -6.23
CA VAL A 13 1.22 1.14 -6.11
C VAL A 13 -0.19 1.66 -6.42
N ILE A 14 -1.05 0.79 -6.92
CA ILE A 14 -2.50 1.01 -7.00
C ILE A 14 -3.16 0.22 -5.89
N ILE A 15 -4.05 0.85 -5.15
CA ILE A 15 -4.85 0.21 -4.11
C ILE A 15 -5.96 -0.58 -4.81
N ASN A 16 -5.95 -1.91 -4.65
CA ASN A 16 -6.84 -2.80 -5.38
C ASN A 16 -8.15 -3.10 -4.61
N GLU A 17 -9.07 -3.82 -5.24
CA GLU A 17 -10.40 -4.15 -4.67
C GLU A 17 -10.33 -4.95 -3.36
N ASN A 18 -9.20 -5.57 -3.00
CA ASN A 18 -9.07 -6.29 -1.74
C ASN A 18 -9.13 -5.34 -0.53
N ALA A 19 -8.79 -4.06 -0.73
CA ALA A 19 -8.92 -3.03 0.30
C ALA A 19 -10.38 -2.59 0.53
N LYS A 20 -11.36 -3.03 -0.27
CA LYS A 20 -12.75 -2.54 -0.22
C LYS A 20 -13.42 -2.62 1.15
N ASN A 21 -13.12 -3.68 1.91
CA ASN A 21 -13.72 -3.86 3.24
C ASN A 21 -13.06 -3.00 4.33
N ALA A 22 -11.80 -2.59 4.13
CA ALA A 22 -11.05 -1.80 5.10
C ALA A 22 -11.07 -0.30 4.75
N CYS A 23 -10.89 0.04 3.48
CA CYS A 23 -10.71 1.39 2.96
C CYS A 23 -11.36 1.54 1.56
N PRO A 24 -12.70 1.49 1.46
CA PRO A 24 -13.40 1.53 0.17
C PRO A 24 -13.17 2.84 -0.61
N HIS A 25 -12.87 3.94 0.08
CA HIS A 25 -12.68 5.25 -0.54
C HIS A 25 -11.35 5.40 -1.30
N HIS A 26 -10.36 4.56 -0.99
CA HIS A 26 -9.04 4.61 -1.62
C HIS A 26 -8.86 3.54 -2.72
N VAL A 27 -9.80 2.60 -2.87
CA VAL A 27 -9.75 1.59 -3.94
C VAL A 27 -9.73 2.28 -5.31
N GLY A 28 -8.80 1.85 -6.16
CA GLY A 28 -8.58 2.40 -7.49
C GLY A 28 -7.66 3.62 -7.55
N ARG A 29 -7.25 4.17 -6.41
CA ARG A 29 -6.29 5.29 -6.37
C ARG A 29 -4.84 4.80 -6.47
N GLU A 30 -4.00 5.64 -7.05
CA GLU A 30 -2.55 5.48 -7.00
C GLU A 30 -1.99 6.07 -5.70
N GLY A 31 -0.95 5.42 -5.20
CA GLY A 31 -0.19 5.88 -4.05
C GLY A 31 1.26 5.48 -4.13
N LYS A 32 2.03 5.93 -3.15
CA LYS A 32 3.45 5.63 -3.01
C LYS A 32 3.72 5.07 -1.61
N ILE A 33 4.44 3.95 -1.54
CA ILE A 33 4.91 3.42 -0.26
C ILE A 33 5.91 4.41 0.33
N ILE A 34 5.65 4.88 1.54
CA ILE A 34 6.51 5.84 2.24
C ILE A 34 7.21 5.22 3.46
N GLU A 35 6.71 4.10 3.98
CA GLU A 35 7.30 3.42 5.14
C GLU A 35 6.94 1.92 5.15
N LEU A 36 7.88 1.10 5.62
CA LEU A 36 7.70 -0.34 5.84
C LEU A 36 7.31 -0.62 7.30
N LEU A 37 6.10 -1.15 7.52
CA LEU A 37 5.54 -1.33 8.85
C LEU A 37 5.80 -2.72 9.43
N HIS A 38 6.36 -2.77 10.64
CA HIS A 38 6.55 -4.00 11.41
C HIS A 38 5.29 -4.40 12.21
N SER A 39 4.10 -4.35 11.58
CA SER A 39 2.82 -4.69 12.20
C SER A 39 2.31 -6.07 11.76
N ALA A 40 1.51 -6.73 12.60
CA ALA A 40 0.76 -7.93 12.19
C ALA A 40 -0.46 -7.59 11.31
N THR A 41 -0.92 -6.33 11.34
CA THR A 41 -2.14 -5.89 10.65
C THR A 41 -1.85 -5.15 9.34
N TYR A 42 -0.68 -4.54 9.19
CA TYR A 42 -0.32 -3.76 8.00
C TYR A 42 1.13 -3.96 7.64
N ASP A 43 1.42 -3.88 6.36
CA ASP A 43 2.77 -4.08 5.81
C ASP A 43 3.39 -2.75 5.39
N TYR A 44 2.58 -1.81 4.92
CA TYR A 44 3.04 -0.58 4.26
C TYR A 44 2.24 0.64 4.71
N ALA A 45 2.91 1.77 4.88
CA ALA A 45 2.28 3.08 4.85
C ALA A 45 2.31 3.61 3.43
N VAL A 46 1.16 3.99 2.89
CA VAL A 46 1.01 4.49 1.53
C VAL A 46 0.43 5.90 1.60
N SER A 47 1.13 6.85 0.97
CA SER A 47 0.58 8.18 0.68
C SER A 47 -0.14 8.11 -0.65
N ASP A 48 -1.43 8.41 -0.67
CA ASP A 48 -2.18 8.55 -1.92
C ASP A 48 -1.90 9.89 -2.61
N GLU A 49 -2.45 10.08 -3.81
CA GLU A 49 -2.31 11.31 -4.61
C GLU A 49 -2.87 12.57 -3.95
N THR A 50 -3.77 12.44 -2.97
CA THR A 50 -4.36 13.56 -2.23
C THR A 50 -3.47 14.00 -1.06
N GLY A 51 -2.43 13.23 -0.76
CA GLY A 51 -1.57 13.43 0.42
C GLY A 51 -2.07 12.72 1.66
N ASP A 52 -3.15 11.95 1.57
CA ASP A 52 -3.66 11.14 2.67
C ASP A 52 -2.78 9.91 2.87
N ILE A 53 -2.35 9.69 4.11
CA ILE A 53 -1.52 8.54 4.48
C ILE A 53 -2.41 7.48 5.09
N THR A 54 -2.43 6.30 4.48
CA THR A 54 -3.20 5.14 4.93
C THR A 54 -2.33 3.89 4.97
N PHE A 55 -2.70 2.92 5.80
CA PHE A 55 -1.94 1.70 6.01
C PHE A 55 -2.58 0.51 5.28
N PHE A 56 -1.77 -0.27 4.58
CA PHE A 56 -2.22 -1.38 3.76
C PHE A 56 -1.36 -2.63 3.94
N LYS A 57 -1.95 -3.78 3.67
CA LYS A 57 -1.24 -5.05 3.50
C LYS A 57 -0.76 -5.25 2.08
N GLU A 58 0.19 -6.16 1.91
CA GLU A 58 0.76 -6.46 0.60
C GLU A 58 -0.29 -6.85 -0.45
N TYR A 59 -1.25 -7.71 -0.10
CA TYR A 59 -2.27 -8.19 -1.04
C TYR A 59 -3.29 -7.10 -1.46
N GLU A 60 -3.31 -5.96 -0.76
CA GLU A 60 -4.19 -4.82 -1.04
C GLU A 60 -3.57 -3.85 -2.06
N LEU A 61 -2.31 -4.07 -2.43
CA LEU A 61 -1.52 -3.20 -3.29
C LEU A 61 -1.06 -3.94 -4.53
N ASN A 62 -1.17 -3.28 -5.68
CA ASN A 62 -0.59 -3.75 -6.94
C ASN A 62 0.53 -2.80 -7.36
N PRO A 63 1.77 -3.29 -7.62
CA PRO A 63 2.85 -2.43 -8.06
C PRO A 63 2.60 -1.86 -9.45
N VAL A 64 2.77 -0.54 -9.61
CA VAL A 64 2.72 0.13 -10.91
C VAL A 64 4.06 -0.12 -11.60
N LYS A 65 4.07 -0.94 -12.65
CA LYS A 65 5.26 -1.12 -13.48
C LYS A 65 5.47 0.17 -14.28
N GLY A 66 6.62 0.82 -14.10
CA GLY A 66 7.05 1.88 -14.99
C GLY A 66 7.18 1.32 -16.41
N GLY A 67 6.53 1.99 -17.37
CA GLY A 67 6.66 1.69 -18.81
C GLY A 67 8.02 2.09 -19.35
#